data_AF-A0ABD6I1V0-F1
#
_entry.id   AF-A0ABD6I1V0-F1
#
_cell.length_a   1.000
_cell.length_b   1.000
_cell.length_c   1.000
_cell.angle_alpha   90.00
_cell.angle_beta   90.00
_cell.angle_gamma   90.00
#
_symmetry.space_group_name_H-M   'P 1'
#
loop_
_entity.id
_entity.type
_entity.pdbx_description
1 polymer ?
#
loop_
_entity_poly.entity_id
_entity_poly.type
_entity_poly.pdbx_seq_one_letter_code
_entity_poly.pdbx_strand_id
1 'polypeptide(L)'
;MTINCVKRYAADLTIKNDITNFDKLSFSLDGISAVSWELPGCARREYGEKLLKDMYTYVTDDNIENIHVMVQLVPEQPNTAIVKYKKTWGLIENSGVNTNNIHNKTSFIDNGIKGLVLTGAGYISKHVDNELQKLMNSEEKLFLSNLEPYISTDDDPQFDRLTHWINNILRNDGVIFFLLGHFDERDTEVVALGSKSALKNII
;
A
#
# COMPACT_ATOMS: atom_id res chain seq x y z
N MET A 1 -17.92 -5.91 21.87
CA MET A 1 -18.11 -6.79 20.70
C MET A 1 -16.74 -7.25 20.26
N THR A 2 -16.43 -8.53 20.41
CA THR A 2 -15.24 -9.14 19.79
C THR A 2 -15.55 -9.21 18.30
N ILE A 3 -14.89 -8.39 17.49
CA ILE A 3 -15.04 -8.49 16.04
C ILE A 3 -14.29 -9.77 15.64
N ASN A 4 -15.01 -10.74 15.09
CA ASN A 4 -14.41 -12.00 14.63
C ASN A 4 -13.60 -11.71 13.36
N CYS A 5 -12.30 -11.47 13.53
CA CYS A 5 -11.37 -11.31 12.42
C CYS A 5 -11.11 -12.69 11.77
N VAL A 6 -11.36 -12.79 10.46
CA VAL A 6 -11.03 -13.99 9.67
C VAL A 6 -9.60 -13.85 9.19
N LYS A 7 -8.76 -14.86 9.45
CA LYS A 7 -7.36 -14.87 9.03
C LYS A 7 -7.14 -15.97 7.99
N ARG A 8 -6.44 -15.64 6.90
CA ARG A 8 -6.03 -16.58 5.85
C ARG A 8 -4.52 -16.50 5.65
N TYR A 9 -3.89 -17.63 5.34
CA TYR A 9 -2.46 -17.71 5.05
C TYR A 9 -2.23 -18.48 3.75
N ALA A 10 -1.40 -17.92 2.88
CA ALA A 10 -0.89 -18.56 1.68
C ALA A 10 0.63 -18.63 1.78
N ALA A 11 1.17 -19.85 1.89
CA ALA A 11 2.61 -20.07 2.01
C ALA A 11 3.37 -19.81 0.70
N ASP A 12 2.70 -20.05 -0.43
CA ASP A 12 3.24 -19.91 -1.78
C ASP A 12 2.17 -19.25 -2.67
N LEU A 13 2.51 -18.11 -3.25
CA LEU A 13 1.59 -17.32 -4.07
C LEU A 13 1.59 -17.75 -5.55
N THR A 14 2.47 -18.66 -5.95
CA THR A 14 2.46 -19.28 -7.30
C THR A 14 1.36 -20.32 -7.45
N ILE A 15 0.74 -20.72 -6.33
CA ILE A 15 -0.36 -21.70 -6.27
C ILE A 15 -1.66 -20.97 -5.92
N LYS A 16 -2.78 -21.47 -6.46
CA LYS A 16 -4.12 -20.97 -6.13
C LYS A 16 -4.34 -21.00 -4.60
N ASN A 17 -4.82 -19.88 -4.07
CA ASN A 17 -5.12 -19.68 -2.65
C ASN A 17 -6.45 -18.91 -2.48
N ASP A 18 -6.91 -18.82 -1.23
CA ASP A 18 -8.21 -18.23 -0.88
C ASP A 18 -8.13 -16.75 -0.47
N ILE A 19 -7.00 -16.07 -0.70
CA ILE A 19 -6.83 -14.64 -0.40
C ILE A 19 -7.23 -13.80 -1.62
N THR A 20 -6.47 -13.89 -2.70
CA THR A 20 -6.76 -13.17 -3.94
C THR A 20 -5.99 -13.75 -5.12
N ASN A 21 -6.29 -13.28 -6.33
CA ASN A 21 -5.45 -13.55 -7.49
C ASN A 21 -4.29 -12.54 -7.55
N PHE A 22 -3.09 -13.03 -7.21
CA PHE A 22 -1.84 -12.28 -7.25
C PHE A 22 -1.21 -12.16 -8.64
N ASP A 23 -1.72 -12.83 -9.67
CA ASP A 23 -1.22 -12.73 -11.07
C ASP A 23 -1.25 -11.29 -11.62
N LYS A 24 -2.07 -10.43 -11.00
CA LYS A 24 -2.15 -8.99 -11.32
C LYS A 24 -0.99 -8.18 -10.76
N LEU A 25 -0.21 -8.76 -9.84
CA LEU A 25 1.00 -8.16 -9.30
C LEU A 25 2.15 -8.45 -10.27
N SER A 26 2.71 -7.41 -10.88
CA SER A 26 3.72 -7.52 -11.93
C SER A 26 5.13 -7.95 -11.45
N PHE A 27 5.25 -8.58 -10.28
CA PHE A 27 6.54 -8.99 -9.70
C PHE A 27 6.62 -10.49 -9.39
N SER A 28 7.84 -10.99 -9.19
CA SER A 28 8.06 -12.40 -8.86
C SER A 28 7.48 -12.75 -7.49
N LEU A 29 6.73 -13.84 -7.45
CA LEU A 29 6.07 -14.36 -6.24
C LEU A 29 6.92 -15.44 -5.54
N ASP A 30 8.09 -15.79 -6.09
CA ASP A 30 8.94 -16.85 -5.56
C ASP A 30 9.42 -16.52 -4.14
N GLY A 31 9.14 -17.42 -3.20
CA GLY A 31 9.53 -17.25 -1.79
C GLY A 31 8.71 -16.22 -1.01
N ILE A 32 7.67 -15.65 -1.62
CA ILE A 32 6.74 -14.72 -0.97
C ILE A 32 5.53 -15.50 -0.45
N SER A 33 5.14 -15.19 0.78
CA SER A 33 3.90 -15.63 1.40
C SER A 33 2.94 -14.46 1.57
N ALA A 34 1.66 -14.75 1.83
CA ALA A 34 0.66 -13.75 2.16
C ALA A 34 -0.15 -14.15 3.39
N VAL A 35 -0.51 -13.16 4.20
CA VAL A 35 -1.52 -13.27 5.25
C VAL A 35 -2.59 -12.24 4.97
N SER A 36 -3.87 -12.61 5.03
CA SER A 36 -4.97 -11.65 5.02
C SER A 36 -5.76 -11.69 6.30
N TRP A 37 -6.13 -10.51 6.79
CA TRP A 37 -7.07 -10.34 7.88
C TRP A 37 -8.30 -9.63 7.33
N GLU A 38 -9.47 -10.18 7.59
CA GLU A 38 -10.75 -9.65 7.16
C GLU A 38 -11.65 -9.37 8.38
N LEU A 39 -12.34 -8.23 8.35
CA LEU A 39 -13.40 -7.86 9.28
C LEU A 39 -14.74 -7.89 8.54
N PRO A 40 -15.51 -8.99 8.64
CA PRO A 40 -16.81 -9.10 7.99
C PRO A 40 -17.82 -8.10 8.58
N GLY A 41 -18.59 -7.45 7.71
CA GLY A 41 -19.58 -6.44 8.07
C GLY A 41 -19.00 -5.11 8.54
N CYS A 42 -17.68 -4.93 8.48
CA CYS A 42 -17.01 -3.67 8.74
C CYS A 42 -16.59 -3.04 7.42
N ALA A 43 -17.17 -1.89 7.07
CA ALA A 43 -16.95 -1.26 5.77
C ALA A 43 -15.50 -0.81 5.57
N ARG A 44 -14.93 -1.09 4.40
CA ARG A 44 -13.56 -0.73 4.00
C ARG A 44 -13.24 0.75 4.21
N ARG A 45 -14.24 1.61 3.91
CA ARG A 45 -14.15 3.07 4.04
C ARG A 45 -13.97 3.57 5.47
N GLU A 46 -14.30 2.77 6.46
CA GLU A 46 -14.32 3.15 7.87
C GLU A 46 -13.29 2.38 8.71
N TYR A 47 -13.00 1.12 8.35
CA TYR A 47 -12.19 0.21 9.18
C TYR A 47 -10.85 -0.19 8.55
N GLY A 48 -10.56 0.25 7.33
CA GLY A 48 -9.32 -0.03 6.61
C GLY A 48 -8.05 0.34 7.37
N GLU A 49 -7.99 1.58 7.86
CA GLU A 49 -6.86 2.07 8.64
C GLU A 49 -6.69 1.31 9.94
N LYS A 50 -7.79 1.05 10.66
CA LYS A 50 -7.75 0.33 11.93
C LYS A 50 -7.18 -1.07 11.72
N LEU A 51 -7.72 -1.82 10.77
CA LEU A 51 -7.29 -3.20 10.52
C LEU A 51 -5.83 -3.25 10.06
N LEU A 52 -5.41 -2.30 9.23
CA LEU A 52 -4.01 -2.19 8.84
C LEU A 52 -3.13 -1.92 10.05
N LYS A 53 -3.43 -0.90 10.87
CA LYS A 53 -2.63 -0.54 12.03
C LYS A 53 -2.53 -1.70 13.01
N ASP A 54 -3.63 -2.42 13.24
CA ASP A 54 -3.64 -3.64 14.05
C ASP A 54 -2.63 -4.64 13.47
N MET A 55 -2.77 -5.04 12.20
CA MET A 55 -1.85 -5.98 11.55
C MET A 55 -0.39 -5.50 11.58
N TYR A 56 -0.16 -4.21 11.32
CA TYR A 56 1.14 -3.57 11.30
C TYR A 56 1.84 -3.64 12.67
N THR A 57 1.10 -3.38 13.75
CA THR A 57 1.62 -3.51 15.12
C THR A 57 2.10 -4.94 15.41
N TYR A 58 1.36 -5.98 14.99
CA TYR A 58 1.82 -7.37 15.17
C TYR A 58 3.04 -7.71 14.30
N VAL A 59 3.09 -7.24 13.05
CA VAL A 59 4.25 -7.48 12.17
C VAL A 59 5.52 -6.84 12.73
N THR A 60 5.40 -5.66 13.31
CA THR A 60 6.55 -4.86 13.75
C THR A 60 6.90 -5.02 15.23
N ASP A 61 6.16 -5.89 15.96
CA ASP A 61 6.22 -6.00 17.42
C ASP A 61 6.08 -4.62 18.10
N ASP A 62 5.27 -3.75 17.50
CA ASP A 62 5.06 -2.34 17.86
C ASP A 62 6.32 -1.45 17.87
N ASN A 63 7.46 -1.91 17.35
CA ASN A 63 8.74 -1.20 17.44
C ASN A 63 8.99 -0.19 16.31
N ILE A 64 8.16 -0.19 15.26
CA ILE A 64 8.31 0.71 14.12
C ILE A 64 7.17 1.72 14.14
N GLU A 65 7.53 3.00 14.06
CA GLU A 65 6.58 4.11 14.17
C GLU A 65 6.05 4.60 12.82
N ASN A 66 6.83 4.42 11.76
CA ASN A 66 6.55 4.99 10.45
C ASN A 66 6.00 3.92 9.52
N ILE A 67 4.79 4.15 9.00
CA ILE A 67 4.23 3.38 7.89
C ILE A 67 4.65 4.09 6.61
N HIS A 68 5.50 3.44 5.83
CA HIS A 68 5.93 3.97 4.55
C HIS A 68 4.85 3.74 3.50
N VAL A 69 4.73 4.67 2.57
CA VAL A 69 3.63 4.73 1.60
C VAL A 69 4.18 4.89 0.20
N MET A 70 3.63 4.12 -0.73
CA MET A 70 3.80 4.30 -2.17
C MET A 70 2.43 4.30 -2.85
N VAL A 71 2.14 5.39 -3.55
CA VAL A 71 0.84 5.61 -4.21
C VAL A 71 1.06 5.88 -5.70
N GLN A 72 0.17 5.35 -6.54
CA GLN A 72 0.08 5.68 -7.95
C GLN A 72 -1.32 6.15 -8.28
N LEU A 73 -1.46 7.36 -8.85
CA LEU A 73 -2.76 7.86 -9.25
C LEU A 73 -3.30 7.06 -10.43
N VAL A 74 -4.57 6.66 -10.34
CA VAL A 74 -5.29 5.97 -11.42
C VAL A 74 -6.64 6.65 -11.68
N PRO A 75 -7.04 6.83 -12.96
CA PRO A 75 -6.30 6.52 -14.19
C PRO A 75 -5.10 7.46 -14.42
N GLU A 76 -4.37 7.26 -15.53
CA GLU A 76 -3.33 8.21 -15.97
C GLU A 76 -3.88 9.64 -16.05
N GLN A 77 -3.06 10.60 -15.64
CA GLN A 77 -3.45 12.00 -15.52
C GLN A 77 -3.21 12.76 -16.82
N PRO A 78 -4.01 13.77 -17.17
CA PRO A 78 -3.80 14.51 -18.41
C PRO A 78 -2.49 15.32 -18.34
N ASN A 79 -1.78 15.39 -19.47
CA ASN A 79 -0.52 16.14 -19.58
C ASN A 79 -0.77 17.65 -19.65
N THR A 80 -1.08 18.26 -18.50
CA THR A 80 -1.37 19.69 -18.36
C THR A 80 -0.37 20.36 -17.42
N ALA A 81 -0.23 21.69 -17.54
CA ALA A 81 0.62 22.48 -16.65
C ALA A 81 0.18 22.37 -15.18
N ILE A 82 -1.14 22.32 -14.92
CA ILE A 82 -1.70 22.20 -13.57
C ILE A 82 -1.32 20.87 -12.94
N VAL A 83 -1.42 19.76 -13.68
CA VAL A 83 -1.03 18.42 -13.21
C VAL A 83 0.47 18.38 -12.89
N LYS A 84 1.33 18.93 -13.75
CA LYS A 84 2.78 19.00 -13.51
C LYS A 84 3.16 19.87 -12.32
N TYR A 85 2.40 20.95 -12.08
CA TYR A 85 2.61 21.82 -10.95
C TYR A 85 2.20 21.15 -9.63
N LYS A 86 0.99 20.56 -9.58
CA LYS A 86 0.45 19.92 -8.37
C LYS A 86 1.16 18.60 -8.05
N LYS A 87 1.63 17.87 -9.05
CA LYS A 87 2.24 16.53 -8.92
C LYS A 87 1.32 15.57 -8.15
N THR A 88 1.86 14.46 -7.66
CA THR A 88 1.09 13.42 -6.96
C THR A 88 0.44 13.94 -5.68
N TRP A 89 1.24 14.49 -4.76
CA TRP A 89 0.74 14.90 -3.45
C TRP A 89 -0.19 16.10 -3.48
N GLY A 90 0.08 17.09 -4.34
CA GLY A 90 -0.82 18.24 -4.49
C GLY A 90 -2.14 17.88 -5.18
N LEU A 91 -2.22 16.78 -5.93
CA LEU A 91 -3.49 16.25 -6.44
C LEU A 91 -4.26 15.52 -5.34
N ILE A 92 -3.60 14.63 -4.58
CA ILE A 92 -4.16 13.92 -3.41
C ILE A 92 -4.72 14.91 -2.37
N GLU A 93 -4.02 16.01 -2.12
CA GLU A 93 -4.48 17.05 -1.21
C GLU A 93 -5.84 17.65 -1.61
N ASN A 94 -6.13 17.80 -2.91
CA ASN A 94 -7.43 18.30 -3.37
C ASN A 94 -8.57 17.29 -3.15
N SER A 95 -8.24 16.01 -2.93
CA SER A 95 -9.21 14.96 -2.59
C SER A 95 -9.59 14.96 -1.10
N GLY A 96 -9.02 15.88 -0.31
CA GLY A 96 -9.34 16.06 1.11
C GLY A 96 -8.39 15.36 2.10
N VAL A 97 -7.30 14.77 1.61
CA VAL A 97 -6.23 14.18 2.44
C VAL A 97 -5.32 15.29 2.96
N ASN A 98 -5.04 15.32 4.27
CA ASN A 98 -4.08 16.29 4.81
C ASN A 98 -2.64 15.80 4.60
N THR A 99 -2.05 16.16 3.45
CA THR A 99 -0.71 15.69 3.08
C THR A 99 0.42 16.26 3.95
N ASN A 100 0.14 17.20 4.87
CA ASN A 100 1.14 17.67 5.85
C ASN A 100 1.54 16.57 6.83
N ASN A 101 0.68 15.58 7.06
CA ASN A 101 0.97 14.42 7.90
C ASN A 101 1.77 13.33 7.17
N ILE A 102 2.08 13.54 5.89
CA ILE A 102 2.95 12.68 5.09
C ILE A 102 4.32 13.34 5.04
N HIS A 103 5.32 12.69 5.62
CA HIS A 103 6.69 13.18 5.72
C HIS A 103 7.56 12.61 4.58
N ASN A 104 8.69 13.28 4.31
CA ASN A 104 9.64 12.95 3.22
C ASN A 104 8.96 12.68 1.88
N LYS A 105 7.98 13.52 1.53
CA LYS A 105 7.21 13.42 0.30
C LYS A 105 8.10 13.59 -0.93
N THR A 106 8.10 12.58 -1.79
CA THR A 106 8.65 12.65 -3.15
C THR A 106 7.55 12.38 -4.16
N SER A 107 7.55 13.07 -5.29
CA SER A 107 6.62 12.82 -6.41
C SER A 107 7.40 12.61 -7.69
N PHE A 108 6.99 11.61 -8.45
CA PHE A 108 7.53 11.27 -9.76
C PHE A 108 6.46 11.46 -10.82
N ILE A 109 6.88 11.98 -11.98
CA ILE A 109 6.02 12.21 -13.14
C ILE A 109 6.66 11.47 -14.31
N ASP A 110 5.98 10.44 -14.78
CA ASP A 110 6.44 9.60 -15.88
C ASP A 110 5.44 9.68 -17.04
N ASN A 111 5.90 9.46 -18.28
CA ASN A 111 5.00 9.40 -19.44
C ASN A 111 4.28 8.05 -19.49
N GLY A 112 2.95 8.07 -19.52
CA GLY A 112 2.10 6.90 -19.73
C GLY A 112 1.67 6.72 -21.18
N ILE A 113 0.74 5.79 -21.40
CA ILE A 113 0.20 5.50 -22.74
C ILE A 113 -0.79 6.59 -23.19
N LYS A 114 -1.59 7.10 -22.26
CA LYS A 114 -2.68 8.06 -22.48
C LYS A 114 -2.40 9.44 -21.85
N GLY A 115 -1.44 9.54 -20.96
CA GLY A 115 -1.13 10.76 -20.22
C GLY A 115 0.13 10.63 -19.38
N LEU A 116 0.05 11.09 -18.13
CA LEU A 116 1.11 11.05 -17.15
C LEU A 116 0.80 10.00 -16.09
N VAL A 117 1.77 9.16 -15.78
CA VAL A 117 1.75 8.28 -14.61
C VAL A 117 2.36 9.06 -13.45
N LEU A 118 1.55 9.28 -12.41
CA LEU A 118 1.97 10.02 -11.22
C LEU A 118 2.13 9.07 -10.05
N THR A 119 3.33 9.00 -9.49
CA THR A 119 3.62 8.21 -8.29
C THR A 119 4.16 9.08 -7.17
N GLY A 120 3.95 8.67 -5.93
CA GLY A 120 4.34 9.42 -4.75
C GLY A 120 4.81 8.48 -3.65
N ALA A 121 5.93 8.84 -3.01
CA ALA A 121 6.47 8.13 -1.86
C ALA A 121 6.56 9.06 -0.64
N GLY A 122 6.43 8.49 0.56
CA GLY A 122 6.55 9.20 1.83
C GLY A 122 6.30 8.25 3.00
N TYR A 123 6.15 8.79 4.20
CA TYR A 123 5.73 8.00 5.37
C TYR A 123 4.78 8.77 6.27
N ILE A 124 3.97 8.02 7.02
CA ILE A 124 2.99 8.53 7.99
C ILE A 124 3.26 7.83 9.31
N SER A 125 3.24 8.55 10.43
CA SER A 125 3.32 7.91 11.74
C SER A 125 2.06 7.07 12.00
N LYS A 126 2.22 5.85 12.54
CA LYS A 126 1.11 4.97 12.92
C LYS A 126 0.16 5.59 13.95
N HIS A 127 0.60 6.63 14.67
CA HIS A 127 -0.20 7.36 15.65
C HIS A 127 -1.07 8.47 15.07
N VAL A 128 -0.90 8.82 13.79
CA VAL A 128 -1.78 9.78 13.12
C VAL A 128 -3.06 9.06 12.73
N ASP A 129 -4.18 9.45 13.35
CA ASP A 129 -5.47 8.86 13.08
C ASP A 129 -6.17 9.47 11.86
N ASN A 130 -6.95 8.66 11.17
CA ASN A 130 -7.84 8.96 10.04
C ASN A 130 -7.16 9.40 8.74
N GLU A 131 -5.91 9.88 8.74
CA GLU A 131 -5.28 10.31 7.48
C GLU A 131 -4.95 9.15 6.55
N LEU A 132 -4.61 8.00 7.11
CA LEU A 132 -4.33 6.83 6.32
C LEU A 132 -5.63 6.26 5.73
N GLN A 133 -6.74 6.31 6.46
CA GLN A 133 -8.08 5.96 5.98
C GLN A 133 -8.51 6.88 4.83
N LYS A 134 -8.29 8.20 4.95
CA LYS A 134 -8.58 9.15 3.87
C LYS A 134 -7.76 8.83 2.62
N LEU A 135 -6.47 8.54 2.79
CA LEU A 135 -5.59 8.17 1.68
C LEU A 135 -6.02 6.85 1.00
N MET A 136 -6.38 5.83 1.78
CA MET A 136 -6.94 4.56 1.27
C MET A 136 -8.28 4.72 0.56
N ASN A 137 -9.02 5.78 0.89
CA ASN A 137 -10.30 6.10 0.29
C ASN A 137 -10.17 7.00 -0.94
N SER A 138 -9.01 7.65 -1.14
CA SER A 138 -8.75 8.46 -2.33
C SER A 138 -8.13 7.67 -3.48
N GLU A 139 -7.33 6.64 -3.20
CA GLU A 139 -6.53 5.95 -4.23
C GLU A 139 -6.61 4.42 -4.12
N GLU A 140 -6.82 3.74 -5.24
CA GLU A 140 -6.85 2.26 -5.30
C GLU A 140 -5.45 1.64 -5.31
N LYS A 141 -4.51 2.24 -6.05
CA LYS A 141 -3.12 1.77 -6.12
C LYS A 141 -2.29 2.39 -5.00
N LEU A 142 -2.56 1.95 -3.80
CA LEU A 142 -1.87 2.35 -2.57
C LEU A 142 -1.24 1.13 -1.90
N PHE A 143 0.07 1.19 -1.68
CA PHE A 143 0.84 0.17 -1.00
C PHE A 143 1.58 0.78 0.18
N LEU A 144 1.76 -0.02 1.22
CA LEU A 144 2.32 0.41 2.49
C LEU A 144 3.42 -0.56 2.91
N SER A 145 4.41 -0.12 3.67
CA SER A 145 5.48 -0.99 4.16
C SER A 145 5.99 -0.60 5.53
N ASN A 146 6.61 -1.58 6.19
CA ASN A 146 7.34 -1.39 7.46
C ASN A 146 8.80 -0.99 7.28
N LEU A 147 9.33 -1.06 6.06
CA LEU A 147 10.68 -0.60 5.72
C LEU A 147 10.62 0.66 4.88
N GLU A 148 11.65 1.50 5.07
CA GLU A 148 11.87 2.65 4.23
C GLU A 148 12.24 2.19 2.82
N PRO A 149 11.63 2.78 1.79
CA PRO A 149 11.96 2.40 0.45
C PRO A 149 13.25 3.00 -0.04
N TYR A 150 14.05 2.17 -0.71
CA TYR A 150 15.14 2.65 -1.52
C TYR A 150 14.64 2.89 -2.95
N ILE A 151 14.45 4.16 -3.32
CA ILE A 151 14.14 4.57 -4.70
C ILE A 151 15.27 5.47 -5.18
N SER A 152 16.04 5.00 -6.16
CA SER A 152 17.04 5.85 -6.82
C SER A 152 16.35 6.67 -7.91
N THR A 153 16.39 8.00 -7.80
CA THR A 153 15.82 8.88 -8.84
C THR A 153 16.56 8.75 -10.17
N ASP A 154 17.82 8.29 -10.14
CA ASP A 154 18.72 8.28 -11.29
C ASP A 154 18.77 6.91 -11.99
N ASP A 155 18.42 5.82 -11.29
CA ASP A 155 18.62 4.44 -11.79
C ASP A 155 17.33 3.66 -12.09
N ASP A 156 16.17 4.06 -11.53
CA ASP A 156 14.94 3.28 -11.66
C ASP A 156 14.15 3.62 -12.94
N PRO A 157 13.89 2.64 -13.84
CA PRO A 157 13.14 2.88 -15.06
C PRO A 157 11.70 3.33 -14.78
N GLN A 158 11.30 4.37 -15.51
CA GLN A 158 10.09 5.18 -15.32
C GLN A 158 8.76 4.40 -15.29
N PHE A 159 8.68 3.25 -15.96
CA PHE A 159 7.43 2.50 -16.14
C PHE A 159 7.13 1.50 -15.01
N ASP A 160 8.04 1.31 -14.05
CA ASP A 160 7.94 0.20 -13.10
C ASP A 160 8.35 0.55 -11.66
N ARG A 161 8.37 1.85 -11.32
CA ARG A 161 8.81 2.33 -9.99
C ARG A 161 8.06 1.69 -8.83
N LEU A 162 6.74 1.53 -8.96
CA LEU A 162 5.93 0.89 -7.92
C LEU A 162 6.35 -0.58 -7.73
N THR A 163 6.58 -1.33 -8.81
CA THR A 163 7.02 -2.71 -8.75
C THR A 163 8.45 -2.82 -8.21
N HIS A 164 9.35 -1.89 -8.58
CA HIS A 164 10.71 -1.79 -8.04
C HIS A 164 10.68 -1.53 -6.53
N TRP A 165 9.82 -0.61 -6.09
CA TRP A 165 9.56 -0.34 -4.68
C TRP A 165 9.10 -1.60 -3.94
N ILE A 166 8.07 -2.29 -4.44
CA ILE A 166 7.58 -3.53 -3.84
C ILE A 166 8.70 -4.58 -3.75
N ASN A 167 9.42 -4.81 -4.84
CA ASN A 167 10.54 -5.75 -4.90
C ASN A 167 11.66 -5.40 -3.93
N ASN A 168 11.98 -4.11 -3.79
CA ASN A 168 13.01 -3.63 -2.87
C ASN A 168 12.64 -3.98 -1.42
N ILE A 169 11.41 -3.70 -1.00
CA ILE A 169 10.93 -4.03 0.34
C ILE A 169 10.98 -5.54 0.57
N LEU A 170 10.41 -6.34 -0.35
CA LEU A 170 10.31 -7.79 -0.19
C LEU A 170 11.69 -8.48 -0.16
N ARG A 171 12.65 -8.01 -0.96
CA ARG A 171 14.03 -8.55 -0.99
C ARG A 171 14.83 -8.23 0.27
N ASN A 172 14.44 -7.21 1.04
CA ASN A 172 15.08 -6.82 2.28
C ASN A 172 14.32 -7.34 3.52
N ASP A 173 13.56 -8.42 3.38
CA ASP A 173 12.72 -9.02 4.43
C ASP A 173 11.69 -8.05 5.03
N GLY A 174 11.28 -7.04 4.26
CA GLY A 174 10.17 -6.16 4.58
C GLY A 174 8.82 -6.78 4.28
N VAL A 175 7.78 -6.13 4.79
CA VAL A 175 6.38 -6.49 4.57
C VAL A 175 5.68 -5.39 3.80
N ILE A 176 4.94 -5.79 2.78
CA ILE A 176 4.08 -4.93 1.98
C ILE A 176 2.63 -5.14 2.41
N PHE A 177 1.90 -4.06 2.63
CA PHE A 177 0.50 -4.08 2.97
C PHE A 177 -0.35 -3.36 1.91
N PHE A 178 -1.55 -3.88 1.67
CA PHE A 178 -2.55 -3.21 0.85
C PHE A 178 -3.96 -3.70 1.24
N LEU A 179 -4.97 -2.91 0.89
CA LEU A 179 -6.36 -3.28 1.13
C LEU A 179 -6.89 -4.05 -0.08
N LEU A 180 -7.62 -5.13 0.18
CA LEU A 180 -8.45 -5.78 -0.82
C LEU A 180 -9.81 -5.08 -0.94
N GLY A 181 -10.47 -5.35 -2.06
CA GLY A 181 -11.79 -4.85 -2.35
C GLY A 181 -11.83 -3.43 -2.90
N HIS A 182 -13.01 -3.06 -3.42
CA HIS A 182 -13.33 -1.73 -3.90
C HIS A 182 -13.87 -0.83 -2.78
N PHE A 183 -13.86 0.48 -3.01
CA PHE A 183 -14.17 1.51 -2.00
C PHE A 183 -15.46 1.29 -1.21
N ASP A 184 -16.52 0.76 -1.82
CA ASP A 184 -17.86 0.58 -1.20
C ASP A 184 -18.10 -0.83 -0.62
N GLU A 185 -17.05 -1.65 -0.47
CA GLU A 185 -17.20 -2.99 0.08
C GLU A 185 -17.57 -2.99 1.57
N ARG A 186 -18.47 -3.92 1.91
CA ARG A 186 -19.03 -4.08 3.26
C ARG A 186 -18.07 -4.75 4.22
N ASP A 187 -17.08 -5.44 3.70
CA ASP A 187 -16.07 -6.16 4.44
C ASP A 187 -14.74 -5.43 4.24
N THR A 188 -13.92 -5.37 5.28
CA THR A 188 -12.57 -4.79 5.21
C THR A 188 -11.58 -5.92 5.23
N GLU A 189 -10.71 -5.99 4.22
CA GLU A 189 -9.62 -6.97 4.21
C GLU A 189 -8.29 -6.28 3.93
N VAL A 190 -7.29 -6.59 4.75
CA VAL A 190 -5.90 -6.14 4.59
C VAL A 190 -5.05 -7.37 4.32
N VAL A 191 -4.17 -7.26 3.32
CA VAL A 191 -3.19 -8.28 2.98
C VAL A 191 -1.80 -7.78 3.34
N ALA A 192 -1.02 -8.65 3.98
CA ALA A 192 0.42 -8.51 4.15
C ALA A 192 1.16 -9.52 3.27
N LEU A 193 2.16 -9.05 2.51
CA LEU A 193 3.07 -9.85 1.70
C LEU A 193 4.47 -9.78 2.28
N GLY A 194 5.16 -10.90 2.34
CA GLY A 194 6.54 -10.95 2.83
C GLY A 194 7.07 -12.39 2.86
N SER A 195 8.33 -12.54 3.25
CA SER A 195 8.87 -13.87 3.54
C SER A 195 8.12 -14.50 4.73
N LYS A 196 8.07 -15.83 4.80
CA LYS A 196 7.44 -16.54 5.93
C LYS A 196 8.00 -16.08 7.29
N SER A 197 9.29 -15.76 7.35
CA SER A 197 9.95 -15.20 8.54
C SER A 197 9.45 -13.81 8.90
N ALA A 198 9.25 -12.93 7.90
CA ALA A 198 8.74 -11.58 8.13
C ALA A 198 7.28 -11.57 8.62
N LEU A 199 6.48 -12.57 8.22
CA LEU A 199 5.07 -12.69 8.59
C LEU A 199 4.81 -13.53 9.85
N LYS A 200 5.85 -14.05 10.51
CA LYS A 200 5.74 -15.05 11.60
C LYS A 200 4.78 -14.68 12.74
N ASN A 201 4.60 -13.39 13.02
CA ASN A 201 3.77 -12.90 14.12
C ASN A 201 2.28 -12.75 13.76
N ILE A 202 1.93 -12.90 12.49
CA ILE A 202 0.55 -12.73 11.99
C ILE A 202 -0.03 -13.97 11.28
N ILE A 203 0.80 -15.01 11.07
CA ILE A 203 0.38 -16.34 10.61
C ILE A 203 -0.37 -17.08 11.72
#